data_AF-A0A533VC49-F1
#
_entry.id   AF-A0A533VC49-F1
#
_cell.length_a   1.000
_cell.length_b   1.000
_cell.length_c   1.000
_cell.angle_alpha   90.00
_cell.angle_beta   90.00
_cell.angle_gamma   90.00
#
_symmetry.space_group_name_H-M   'P 1'
#
loop_
_entity.id
_entity.type
_entity.pdbx_description
1 polymer ?
#
loop_
_entity_poly.entity_id
_entity_poly.type
_entity_poly.pdbx_seq_one_letter_code
_entity_poly.pdbx_strand_id
1 'polypeptide(L)'
;MNEIEINELEWYFRDFLFRNYSKAVLQLKAETIPTKMIETYLRYRNTDLAHTSTILGIVLENLISSKFIQRKDDFVEITDGVSRLQCSKCFYICYLGNLESKICLRCKSEKLDTFPKKVI
;
A
#
# COMPACT_ATOMS: atom_id res chain seq x y z
N MET A 1 -18.77 3.58 4.90
CA MET A 1 -17.39 4.08 5.07
C MET A 1 -17.04 4.99 3.90
N ASN A 2 -16.21 5.99 4.13
CA ASN A 2 -15.86 6.98 3.12
C ASN A 2 -14.82 6.38 2.14
N GLU A 3 -15.11 6.40 0.84
CA GLU A 3 -14.21 5.89 -0.21
C GLU A 3 -12.87 6.64 -0.22
N ILE A 4 -12.87 7.94 0.09
CA ILE A 4 -11.64 8.75 0.19
C ILE A 4 -10.73 8.20 1.29
N GLU A 5 -11.30 7.82 2.43
CA GLU A 5 -10.56 7.34 3.59
C GLU A 5 -9.97 5.94 3.33
N ILE A 6 -10.72 5.06 2.68
CA ILE A 6 -10.24 3.73 2.25
C ILE A 6 -9.08 3.90 1.27
N ASN A 7 -9.24 4.75 0.25
CA ASN A 7 -8.20 5.01 -0.75
C ASN A 7 -6.93 5.64 -0.13
N GLU A 8 -7.10 6.54 0.84
CA GLU A 8 -5.98 7.12 1.57
C GLU A 8 -5.25 6.05 2.39
N LEU A 9 -5.97 5.25 3.17
CA LEU A 9 -5.34 4.18 3.96
C LEU A 9 -4.68 3.13 3.09
N GLU A 10 -5.29 2.74 1.97
CA GLU A 10 -4.67 1.84 1.00
C GLU A 10 -3.33 2.39 0.51
N TRP A 11 -3.26 3.69 0.19
CA TRP A 11 -2.00 4.30 -0.23
C TRP A 11 -0.91 4.20 0.84
N TYR A 12 -1.23 4.54 2.09
CA TYR A 12 -0.28 4.43 3.20
C TYR A 12 0.11 2.99 3.48
N PHE A 13 -0.82 2.04 3.37
CA PHE A 13 -0.53 0.65 3.59
C PHE A 13 0.37 0.07 2.49
N ARG A 14 0.15 0.44 1.22
CA ARG A 14 1.05 0.04 0.13
C ARG A 14 2.45 0.67 0.29
N ASP A 15 2.56 1.93 0.74
CA ASP A 15 3.84 2.55 1.11
C ASP A 15 4.54 1.78 2.24
N PHE A 16 3.78 1.38 3.27
CA PHE A 16 4.28 0.61 4.41
C PHE A 16 4.86 -0.73 3.97
N LEU A 17 4.12 -1.46 3.13
CA LEU A 17 4.56 -2.73 2.55
C LEU A 17 5.83 -2.54 1.70
N PHE A 18 5.87 -1.52 0.83
CA PHE A 18 7.04 -1.22 0.02
C PHE A 18 8.29 -0.93 0.86
N ARG A 19 8.16 -0.15 1.95
CA ARG A 19 9.28 0.17 2.85
C ARG A 19 9.82 -1.07 3.56
N ASN A 20 8.95 -1.96 4.01
CA ASN A 20 9.35 -3.22 4.65
C ASN A 20 10.01 -4.16 3.63
N TYR A 21 9.40 -4.32 2.45
CA TYR A 21 9.96 -5.11 1.36
C TYR A 21 11.35 -4.63 0.93
N SER A 22 11.55 -3.31 0.84
CA SER A 22 12.85 -2.69 0.51
C SER A 22 13.92 -2.96 1.58
N LYS A 23 13.53 -3.35 2.80
CA LYS A 23 14.41 -3.77 3.90
C LYS A 23 14.52 -5.29 4.02
N ALA A 24 14.09 -6.04 2.99
CA ALA A 24 14.02 -7.50 2.97
C ALA A 24 13.10 -8.12 4.05
N VAL A 25 12.15 -7.34 4.60
CA VAL A 25 11.08 -7.87 5.46
C VAL A 25 9.94 -8.33 4.55
N LEU A 26 9.88 -9.64 4.31
CA LEU A 26 8.96 -10.22 3.32
C LEU A 26 7.57 -10.54 3.90
N GLN A 27 7.48 -10.76 5.21
CA GLN A 27 6.25 -11.13 5.91
C GLN A 27 6.01 -10.20 7.09
N LEU A 28 4.75 -9.84 7.30
CA LEU A 28 4.31 -8.97 8.39
C LEU A 28 3.15 -9.61 9.13
N LYS A 29 3.25 -9.69 10.46
CA LYS A 29 2.16 -10.22 11.29
C LYS A 29 0.97 -9.26 11.24
N ALA A 30 -0.17 -9.75 10.75
CA ALA A 30 -1.36 -8.96 10.41
C ALA A 30 -1.87 -8.12 11.58
N GLU A 31 -1.94 -8.70 12.79
CA GLU A 31 -2.40 -8.02 14.01
C GLU A 31 -1.55 -6.81 14.40
N THR A 32 -0.27 -6.78 13.97
CA THR A 32 0.66 -5.70 14.35
C THR A 32 0.63 -4.54 13.36
N ILE A 33 0.02 -4.73 12.19
CA ILE A 33 0.04 -3.75 11.10
C ILE A 33 -0.64 -2.43 11.51
N PRO A 34 -1.86 -2.41 12.09
CA PRO A 34 -2.51 -1.16 12.47
C PRO A 34 -1.66 -0.29 13.40
N THR A 35 -1.13 -0.89 14.47
CA THR A 35 -0.27 -0.20 15.45
C THR A 35 0.98 0.36 14.79
N LYS A 36 1.69 -0.46 14.00
CA LYS A 36 2.90 -0.02 13.29
C LYS A 36 2.63 1.08 12.27
N MET A 37 1.49 1.06 11.60
CA MET A 37 1.09 2.14 10.69
C MET A 37 0.85 3.46 11.44
N ILE A 38 0.14 3.42 12.56
CA ILE A 38 -0.11 4.60 13.42
C ILE A 38 1.20 5.19 13.93
N GLU A 39 2.14 4.35 14.35
CA GLU A 39 3.48 4.78 14.80
C GLU A 39 4.32 5.38 13.65
N THR A 40 4.19 4.82 12.44
CA THR A 40 5.00 5.21 11.28
C THR A 40 4.52 6.52 10.65
N TYR A 41 3.21 6.73 10.56
CA TYR A 41 2.63 7.82 9.78
C TYR A 41 1.96 8.86 10.66
N LEU A 42 2.48 10.10 10.61
CA LEU A 42 1.92 11.25 11.33
C LEU A 42 0.42 11.46 11.07
N ARG A 43 -0.06 11.12 9.87
CA ARG A 43 -1.48 11.19 9.48
C ARG A 43 -2.40 10.43 10.45
N TYR A 44 -1.92 9.33 11.03
CA TYR A 44 -2.69 8.43 11.88
C TYR A 44 -2.31 8.51 13.36
N ARG A 45 -1.47 9.46 13.78
CA ARG A 45 -1.00 9.56 15.17
C ARG A 45 -2.13 9.69 16.20
N ASN A 46 -3.23 10.33 15.82
CA ASN A 46 -4.38 10.59 16.70
C ASN A 46 -5.64 9.84 16.27
N THR A 47 -5.54 8.93 15.30
CA THR A 47 -6.70 8.12 14.89
C THR A 47 -6.93 6.98 15.87
N ASP A 48 -8.20 6.65 16.06
CA ASP A 48 -8.60 5.48 16.82
C ASP A 48 -8.07 4.19 16.16
N LEU A 49 -7.47 3.31 16.97
CA LEU A 49 -6.88 2.06 16.52
C LEU A 49 -7.95 1.11 16.00
N ALA A 50 -9.12 1.06 16.64
CA ALA A 50 -10.20 0.16 16.23
C ALA A 50 -10.80 0.59 14.89
N HIS A 51 -11.01 1.90 14.68
CA HIS A 51 -11.42 2.47 13.40
C HIS A 51 -10.40 2.19 12.30
N THR A 52 -9.11 2.45 12.56
CA THR A 52 -8.01 2.19 11.60
C THR A 52 -7.95 0.71 11.22
N SER A 53 -8.11 -0.18 12.20
CA SER A 53 -8.13 -1.63 11.98
C SER A 53 -9.31 -2.08 11.13
N THR A 54 -10.48 -1.46 11.32
CA THR A 54 -11.68 -1.74 10.53
C THR A 54 -11.47 -1.38 9.06
N ILE A 55 -10.92 -0.20 8.79
CA ILE A 55 -10.62 0.23 7.41
C ILE A 55 -9.51 -0.64 6.82
N LEU A 56 -8.47 -0.97 7.60
CA LEU A 56 -7.40 -1.85 7.13
C LEU A 56 -7.94 -3.23 6.74
N GLY A 57 -8.93 -3.76 7.46
CA GLY A 57 -9.60 -5.00 7.09
C GLY A 57 -10.14 -4.97 5.66
N ILE A 58 -10.83 -3.89 5.28
CA ILE A 58 -11.36 -3.72 3.91
C ILE A 58 -10.23 -3.55 2.90
N VAL A 59 -9.21 -2.77 3.22
CA VAL A 59 -8.02 -2.60 2.37
C VAL A 59 -7.32 -3.94 2.13
N LEU A 60 -7.17 -4.78 3.16
CA LEU A 60 -6.54 -6.10 3.03
C LEU A 60 -7.29 -6.97 2.03
N GLU A 61 -8.61 -7.07 2.14
CA GLU A 61 -9.41 -7.87 1.22
C GLU A 61 -9.35 -7.35 -0.23
N ASN A 62 -9.34 -6.02 -0.42
CA ASN A 62 -9.15 -5.41 -1.75
C ASN A 62 -7.80 -5.78 -2.37
N LEU A 63 -6.72 -5.73 -1.59
CA LEU A 63 -5.37 -6.02 -2.05
C LEU A 63 -5.11 -7.52 -2.26
N ILE A 64 -5.79 -8.39 -1.52
CA ILE A 64 -5.80 -9.84 -1.77
C ILE A 64 -6.51 -10.11 -3.10
N SER A 65 -7.68 -9.49 -3.31
CA SER A 65 -8.45 -9.62 -4.56
C SER A 65 -7.65 -9.14 -5.79
N SER A 66 -6.88 -8.04 -5.65
CA SER A 66 -6.00 -7.55 -6.71
C SER A 66 -4.71 -8.34 -6.89
N LYS A 67 -4.49 -9.38 -6.08
CA LYS A 67 -3.27 -10.21 -6.02
C LYS A 67 -2.00 -9.42 -5.66
N PHE A 68 -2.15 -8.23 -5.08
CA PHE A 68 -1.01 -7.43 -4.61
C PHE A 68 -0.32 -8.07 -3.40
N ILE A 69 -1.12 -8.58 -2.47
CA ILE A 69 -0.68 -9.34 -1.30
C ILE A 69 -1.34 -10.71 -1.26
N GLN A 70 -0.78 -11.57 -0.42
CA GLN A 70 -1.44 -12.80 0.02
C GLN A 70 -1.39 -12.90 1.55
N ARG A 71 -2.38 -13.58 2.12
CA ARG A 71 -2.43 -13.95 3.54
C ARG A 71 -1.92 -15.38 3.70
N LYS A 72 -0.97 -15.58 4.61
CA LYS A 72 -0.48 -16.89 5.04
C LYS A 72 -0.59 -16.95 6.56
N ASP A 73 -1.56 -17.72 7.04
CA ASP A 73 -1.93 -17.75 8.46
C ASP A 73 -2.13 -16.33 9.02
N ASP A 74 -1.38 -15.96 10.06
CA ASP A 74 -1.41 -14.63 10.68
C ASP A 74 -0.52 -13.60 9.99
N PHE A 75 0.02 -13.90 8.81
CA PHE A 75 0.96 -13.05 8.10
C PHE A 75 0.39 -12.53 6.78
N VAL A 76 0.87 -11.35 6.40
CA VAL A 76 0.64 -10.71 5.12
C VAL A 76 1.99 -10.54 4.43
N GLU A 77 2.04 -10.89 3.14
CA GLU A 77 3.24 -10.73 2.30
C GLU A 77 2.87 -10.25 0.89
N ILE A 78 3.80 -9.56 0.23
CA ILE A 78 3.66 -9.14 -1.17
C ILE A 78 3.87 -10.36 -2.07
N THR A 79 3.00 -10.56 -3.06
CA THR A 79 2.95 -11.80 -3.86
C THR A 79 4.19 -12.01 -4.75
N ASP A 80 4.58 -11.02 -5.54
CA ASP A 80 5.62 -11.16 -6.60
C ASP A 80 6.61 -9.98 -6.61
N GLY A 81 6.51 -9.11 -5.61
CA GLY A 81 7.25 -7.85 -5.53
C GLY A 81 6.41 -6.62 -5.90
N VAL A 82 6.99 -5.46 -5.63
CA VAL A 82 6.34 -4.14 -5.71
C VAL A 82 7.26 -3.12 -6.35
N SER A 83 6.68 -2.25 -7.16
CA SER A 83 7.36 -1.11 -7.79
C SER A 83 6.77 0.21 -7.30
N ARG A 84 7.65 1.19 -7.05
CA ARG A 84 7.25 2.57 -6.79
C ARG A 84 7.36 3.39 -8.08
N LEU A 85 6.23 3.86 -8.58
CA LEU A 85 6.10 4.59 -9.84
C LEU A 85 5.43 5.95 -9.61
N GLN A 86 5.67 6.93 -10.47
CA GLN A 86 4.99 8.22 -10.46
C GLN A 86 4.15 8.37 -11.72
N CYS A 87 2.90 8.81 -11.58
CA CYS A 87 2.08 9.13 -12.73
C CYS A 87 2.50 10.45 -13.38
N SER A 88 2.79 10.44 -14.67
CA SER A 88 3.20 11.64 -15.41
C SER A 88 2.04 12.63 -15.63
N LYS A 89 0.78 12.22 -15.42
CA LYS A 89 -0.41 13.08 -15.56
C LYS A 89 -0.81 13.81 -14.28
N CYS A 90 -0.82 13.12 -13.14
CA CYS A 90 -1.31 13.68 -11.87
C CYS A 90 -0.26 13.68 -10.75
N PHE A 91 0.99 13.32 -11.08
CA PHE A 91 2.15 13.27 -10.16
C PHE A 91 1.99 12.34 -8.95
N TYR A 92 0.91 11.56 -8.90
CA TYR A 92 0.63 10.62 -7.83
C TYR A 92 1.63 9.47 -7.82
N ILE A 93 2.17 9.16 -6.64
CA ILE A 93 3.05 8.01 -6.44
C ILE A 93 2.19 6.76 -6.28
N CYS A 94 2.41 5.77 -7.13
CA CYS A 94 1.73 4.47 -7.10
C CYS A 94 2.71 3.40 -6.61
N TYR A 95 2.24 2.56 -5.69
CA TYR A 95 2.91 1.35 -5.25
C TYR A 95 2.16 0.17 -5.88
N LEU A 96 2.68 -0.34 -6.99
CA LEU A 96 2.00 -1.37 -7.78
C LEU A 96 2.74 -2.69 -7.67
N GLY A 97 1.98 -3.76 -7.46
CA GLY A 97 2.50 -5.12 -7.56
C GLY A 97 3.00 -5.41 -8.96
N ASN A 98 3.85 -6.42 -9.08
CA ASN A 98 4.31 -6.89 -10.40
C ASN A 98 3.20 -7.57 -11.20
N LEU A 99 2.21 -8.16 -10.51
CA LEU A 99 1.04 -8.81 -11.12
C LEU A 99 -0.15 -7.86 -11.34
N GLU A 100 -0.11 -6.64 -10.80
CA GLU A 100 -1.17 -5.65 -11.00
C GLU A 100 -1.02 -4.92 -12.34
N SER A 101 -2.15 -4.46 -12.87
CA SER A 101 -2.16 -3.58 -14.06
C SER A 101 -1.34 -2.31 -13.78
N LYS A 102 -0.45 -1.94 -14.70
CA LYS A 102 0.40 -0.75 -14.59
C LYS A 102 -0.37 0.53 -14.93
N ILE A 103 -1.36 0.85 -14.10
CA ILE A 103 -2.20 2.05 -14.21
C ILE A 103 -2.11 2.88 -12.93
N CYS A 104 -2.25 4.20 -13.06
CA CYS A 104 -2.26 5.09 -11.91
C CYS A 104 -3.47 4.79 -11.01
N LEU A 105 -3.22 4.53 -9.72
CA LEU A 105 -4.29 4.22 -8.76
C LEU A 105 -5.31 5.37 -8.62
N ARG A 106 -4.87 6.63 -8.81
CA ARG A 106 -5.69 7.84 -8.71
C ARG A 106 -6.44 8.20 -9.98
N CYS A 107 -5.74 8.33 -11.12
CA CYS A 107 -6.34 8.84 -12.37
C CYS A 107 -6.50 7.80 -13.49
N LYS A 108 -6.17 6.53 -13.20
CA LYS A 108 -6.25 5.38 -14.14
C LYS A 108 -5.42 5.51 -15.42
N SER A 109 -4.57 6.53 -15.54
CA SER A 109 -3.63 6.69 -16.64
C SER A 109 -2.53 5.62 -16.62
N GLU A 110 -2.21 5.07 -17.78
CA GLU A 110 -1.08 4.14 -17.99
C GLU A 110 0.29 4.85 -18.04
N LYS A 111 0.31 6.19 -18.15
CA LYS A 111 1.55 6.99 -18.11
C LYS A 111 2.16 7.00 -16.71
N LEU A 112 3.05 6.03 -16.46
CA LEU A 112 3.77 5.82 -15.21
C LEU A 112 5.28 5.78 -15.47
N ASP A 113 6.04 6.53 -14.69
CA ASP A 113 7.50 6.58 -14.72
C ASP A 113 8.08 5.94 -13.45
N THR A 114 9.30 5.39 -13.52
CA THR A 114 10.00 4.90 -12.32
C THR A 114 10.30 6.03 -11.33
N PHE A 115 10.10 5.78 -10.02
CA PHE A 115 10.33 6.77 -8.98
C PHE A 115 11.23 6.26 -7.82
N PRO A 116 12.27 7.02 -7.41
CA PRO A 116 12.68 8.32 -7.94
C PRO A 116 13.24 8.19 -9.35
N LYS A 117 13.16 9.28 -10.13
CA LYS A 117 13.86 9.33 -11.42
C LYS A 117 15.34 9.11 -11.15
N LYS A 118 15.94 8.12 -11.82
CA LYS A 118 17.40 7.96 -11.81
C LYS A 118 17.96 9.21 -12.45
N VAL A 119 18.76 9.97 -11.71
CA VAL A 119 19.62 11.00 -12.31
C VAL A 119 20.69 10.22 -13.06
N ILE A 120 20.65 10.30 -14.39
CA ILE A 120 21.71 9.78 -15.27
C ILE A 120 22.82 10.84 -15.31
#